data_AF-A0A7X0J0A3-F1
#
_entry.id   AF-A0A7X0J0A3-F1
#
_cell.length_a   1.000
_cell.length_b   1.000
_cell.length_c   1.000
_cell.angle_alpha   90.00
_cell.angle_beta   90.00
_cell.angle_gamma   90.00
#
_symmetry.space_group_name_H-M   'P 1'
#
loop_
_entity.id
_entity.type
_entity.pdbx_description
1 polymer ?
#
loop_
_entity_poly.entity_id
_entity_poly.type
_entity_poly.pdbx_seq_one_letter_code
_entity_poly.pdbx_strand_id
1 'polypeptide(L)'
;MIKGNITKISNGHMNEVSKLDHISYAKTMQSNASGQINEKATDGVVFGKPEEMKFTTVDEIDIVIGVFFDGTLNNKYNTEHKDAGKGKGSYGNDYSNVARLFYSYKEKGYTVSTYIEGIGTEDGESDSTIGSGFGAGDTGIPAKVQKGCRNIVDTILKVANKRIGTLTIDVFGFSRGAAAARHFIYEVTKPSYAPTSNTSFSETKYDANGHETTLDEMPAGGELGKILLERKLKVNQIKIRFVGLFDTVSSFNKGGFSVSPDFSNDVGELHLNQLFKAEKVIHFTAADEHRKYFALTRIQSAGSKGIEKDFPGVHSDIGGSYPDGEEYVDEILMGYNDELVAEKNRLIAESWYKDEQLEVHSFLGKLSGRRNLKKAYSYITLHFMCEFAVNYPTPLSFDRAFLEQKYPISTSPDDLLGFMKIRLHSYVFDNHEPLKFKYYSQLQDALKNNKITPSAFNKELEEQKRIRVLRNNYLHWSATFNGIGEPFQPNIEDQQRKRIPYVG
;
A
#
# COMPACT_ATOMS: atom_id res chain seq x y z
N MET A 1 41.06 20.49 -53.87
CA MET A 1 39.80 20.84 -53.19
C MET A 1 38.70 20.92 -54.24
N ILE A 2 37.81 19.93 -54.26
CA ILE A 2 36.64 19.92 -55.14
C ILE A 2 35.52 20.64 -54.38
N LYS A 3 34.99 21.73 -54.95
CA LYS A 3 33.79 22.38 -54.42
C LYS A 3 32.58 21.64 -54.96
N GLY A 4 31.93 20.85 -54.11
CA GLY A 4 30.65 20.21 -54.41
C GLY A 4 29.63 20.58 -53.34
N ASN A 5 28.43 20.98 -53.76
CA ASN A 5 27.28 21.07 -52.87
C ASN A 5 26.68 19.66 -52.73
N ILE A 6 26.46 19.20 -51.50
CA ILE A 6 25.66 18.00 -51.26
C ILE A 6 24.20 18.45 -51.09
N THR A 7 23.37 18.21 -52.10
CA THR A 7 21.92 18.22 -51.93
C THR A 7 21.50 16.79 -51.58
N LYS A 8 21.11 16.54 -50.34
CA LYS A 8 20.55 15.24 -49.91
C LYS A 8 19.03 15.39 -49.72
N ILE A 9 18.27 14.73 -50.58
CA ILE A 9 16.83 14.46 -50.37
C ILE A 9 16.74 13.02 -49.86
N SER A 10 16.16 12.80 -48.68
CA SER A 10 15.89 11.45 -48.18
C SER A 10 14.40 11.30 -47.89
N ASN A 11 13.77 10.37 -48.61
CA ASN A 11 12.62 9.59 -48.14
C ASN A 11 13.15 8.19 -47.75
N GLY A 12 14.10 8.12 -46.81
CA GLY A 12 14.70 6.86 -46.36
C GLY A 12 15.69 7.02 -45.20
N HIS A 13 15.72 6.05 -44.29
CA HIS A 13 16.59 6.03 -43.10
C HIS A 13 18.09 6.04 -43.44
N MET A 14 18.86 6.84 -42.71
CA MET A 14 20.32 6.90 -42.82
C MET A 14 20.94 6.22 -41.61
N ASN A 15 21.80 5.23 -41.84
CA ASN A 15 22.66 4.63 -40.81
C ASN A 15 24.10 5.10 -41.04
N GLU A 16 24.68 5.74 -40.03
CA GLU A 16 26.10 6.08 -39.98
C GLU A 16 26.77 5.04 -39.08
N VAL A 17 27.72 4.26 -39.62
CA VAL A 17 28.48 3.27 -38.86
C VAL A 17 29.92 3.74 -38.79
N SER A 18 30.34 4.23 -37.63
CA SER A 18 31.74 4.41 -37.31
C SER A 18 32.32 3.10 -36.77
N LYS A 19 33.54 2.75 -37.17
CA LYS A 19 34.24 1.56 -36.66
C LYS A 19 34.86 1.78 -35.26
N LEU A 20 34.82 3.02 -34.73
CA LEU A 20 35.29 3.42 -33.40
C LEU A 20 34.47 4.63 -32.88
N ASP A 21 34.33 4.80 -31.57
CA ASP A 21 33.48 5.85 -30.96
C ASP A 21 34.11 7.25 -31.13
N HIS A 22 33.74 7.95 -32.20
CA HIS A 22 34.15 9.33 -32.49
C HIS A 22 32.93 10.24 -32.67
N ILE A 23 33.03 11.49 -32.22
CA ILE A 23 31.97 12.51 -32.33
C ILE A 23 32.36 13.57 -33.36
N SER A 24 31.42 13.94 -34.22
CA SER A 24 31.50 15.09 -35.13
C SER A 24 30.84 16.32 -34.48
N TYR A 25 31.47 17.49 -34.53
CA TYR A 25 30.90 18.75 -34.03
C TYR A 25 30.60 19.73 -35.18
N ALA A 26 29.42 20.35 -35.17
CA ALA A 26 29.11 21.55 -35.95
C ALA A 26 28.67 22.69 -35.02
N LYS A 27 29.33 23.85 -35.10
CA LYS A 27 29.17 24.98 -34.18
C LYS A 27 27.88 25.81 -34.37
N THR A 28 27.07 25.53 -35.40
CA THR A 28 25.93 26.37 -35.79
C THR A 28 24.63 25.59 -36.04
N MET A 29 24.37 24.53 -35.27
CA MET A 29 23.06 23.85 -35.33
C MET A 29 22.03 24.54 -34.42
N GLN A 30 20.90 24.96 -35.01
CA GLN A 30 19.67 25.29 -34.30
C GLN A 30 18.52 24.43 -34.83
N SER A 31 17.72 23.85 -33.93
CA SER A 31 16.54 23.05 -34.27
C SER A 31 15.25 23.85 -34.04
N ASN A 32 14.30 23.74 -34.97
CA ASN A 32 12.91 24.13 -34.72
C ASN A 32 11.95 22.93 -34.93
N ALA A 33 10.73 23.06 -34.41
CA ALA A 33 9.76 21.99 -34.13
C ALA A 33 9.20 21.23 -35.37
N SER A 34 9.81 21.35 -36.54
CA SER A 34 9.44 20.65 -37.77
C SER A 34 10.50 19.66 -38.25
N GLY A 35 11.56 19.41 -37.47
CA GLY A 35 12.56 18.38 -37.77
C GLY A 35 13.47 18.66 -38.98
N GLN A 36 13.57 19.90 -39.44
CA GLN A 36 14.54 20.31 -40.45
C GLN A 36 15.75 20.98 -39.79
N ILE A 37 16.93 20.38 -39.96
CA ILE A 37 18.22 20.99 -39.58
C ILE A 37 18.76 21.72 -40.80
N ASN A 38 18.88 23.05 -40.71
CA ASN A 38 19.52 23.87 -41.74
C ASN A 38 20.94 24.23 -41.29
N GLU A 39 21.95 23.61 -41.89
CA GLU A 39 23.35 23.99 -41.67
C GLU A 39 23.74 25.16 -42.58
N LYS A 40 24.01 26.32 -41.99
CA LYS A 40 24.75 27.41 -42.64
C LYS A 40 26.10 27.55 -41.95
N ALA A 41 27.12 26.90 -42.49
CA ALA A 41 28.51 27.16 -42.14
C ALA A 41 29.16 27.89 -43.32
N THR A 42 29.43 29.19 -43.17
CA THR A 42 30.17 29.98 -44.17
C THR A 42 31.64 29.59 -44.29
N ASP A 43 32.19 28.93 -43.26
CA ASP A 43 33.65 28.77 -43.12
C ASP A 43 34.17 27.36 -43.39
N GLY A 44 33.31 26.43 -43.86
CA GLY A 44 33.70 25.05 -44.12
C GLY A 44 34.01 24.23 -42.84
N VAL A 45 34.14 22.91 -43.02
CA VAL A 45 34.48 21.99 -41.91
C VAL A 45 35.96 22.11 -41.58
N VAL A 46 36.29 22.45 -40.33
CA VAL A 46 37.66 22.49 -39.81
C VAL A 46 37.90 21.22 -38.98
N PHE A 47 38.91 20.43 -39.35
CA PHE A 47 39.34 19.26 -38.59
C PHE A 47 40.39 19.68 -37.53
N GLY A 48 40.09 19.48 -36.26
CA GLY A 48 41.04 19.62 -35.15
C GLY A 48 41.76 18.31 -34.85
N LYS A 49 42.89 18.38 -34.12
CA LYS A 49 43.51 17.16 -33.55
C LYS A 49 42.54 16.57 -32.52
N PRO A 50 42.28 15.26 -32.52
CA PRO A 50 41.40 14.64 -31.54
C PRO A 50 41.95 14.81 -30.13
N GLU A 51 41.12 15.32 -29.22
CA GLU A 51 41.41 15.32 -27.79
C GLU A 51 40.98 13.96 -27.20
N GLU A 52 41.87 13.38 -26.41
CA GLU A 52 41.61 12.12 -25.72
C GLU A 52 40.66 12.39 -24.54
N MET A 53 39.40 11.97 -24.64
CA MET A 53 38.46 12.07 -23.52
C MET A 53 38.86 11.05 -22.43
N LYS A 54 39.29 11.58 -21.28
CA LYS A 54 39.43 10.78 -20.06
C LYS A 54 38.03 10.47 -19.51
N PHE A 55 37.44 9.37 -19.94
CA PHE A 55 36.30 8.79 -19.25
C PHE A 55 36.80 8.10 -17.99
N THR A 56 36.52 8.66 -16.81
CA THR A 56 36.46 7.86 -15.59
C THR A 56 35.17 7.06 -15.65
N THR A 57 35.27 5.74 -15.86
CA THR A 57 34.17 4.83 -15.53
C THR A 57 33.87 5.01 -14.04
N VAL A 58 32.72 5.62 -13.73
CA VAL A 58 32.27 5.69 -12.34
C VAL A 58 31.70 4.31 -12.04
N ASP A 59 32.39 3.59 -11.16
CA ASP A 59 31.96 2.28 -10.66
C ASP A 59 30.74 2.47 -9.75
N GLU A 60 29.56 2.51 -10.37
CA GLU A 60 28.26 2.67 -9.72
C GLU A 60 27.50 1.33 -9.69
N ILE A 61 26.76 1.12 -8.61
CA ILE A 61 25.88 -0.04 -8.47
C ILE A 61 24.42 0.40 -8.39
N ASP A 62 23.51 -0.43 -8.91
CA ASP A 62 22.08 -0.25 -8.72
C ASP A 62 21.60 -1.15 -7.58
N ILE A 63 20.75 -0.61 -6.72
CA ILE A 63 20.20 -1.31 -5.56
C ILE A 63 18.68 -1.34 -5.67
N VAL A 64 18.10 -2.49 -5.34
CA VAL A 64 16.66 -2.67 -5.17
C VAL A 64 16.39 -2.92 -3.69
N ILE A 65 15.47 -2.16 -3.10
CA ILE A 65 15.03 -2.38 -1.72
C ILE A 65 13.51 -2.52 -1.61
N GLY A 66 13.07 -3.64 -1.02
CA GLY A 66 11.70 -3.81 -0.57
C GLY A 66 11.49 -3.19 0.82
N VAL A 67 10.51 -2.30 0.97
CA VAL A 67 10.20 -1.59 2.22
C VAL A 67 8.78 -1.95 2.65
N PHE A 68 8.63 -2.53 3.83
CA PHE A 68 7.38 -3.12 4.29
C PHE A 68 6.88 -2.46 5.59
N PHE A 69 5.82 -1.64 5.51
CA PHE A 69 5.22 -0.95 6.66
C PHE A 69 3.96 -1.68 7.15
N ASP A 70 4.01 -2.29 8.34
CA ASP A 70 2.89 -3.07 8.83
C ASP A 70 1.72 -2.22 9.39
N GLY A 71 0.56 -2.84 9.51
CA GLY A 71 -0.65 -2.22 10.07
C GLY A 71 -0.58 -2.01 11.57
N THR A 72 -1.47 -1.18 12.11
CA THR A 72 -1.48 -0.87 13.54
C THR A 72 -1.61 -2.12 14.40
N LEU A 73 -0.83 -2.18 15.48
CA LEU A 73 -0.77 -3.33 16.38
C LEU A 73 -0.29 -4.63 15.68
N ASN A 74 0.22 -4.58 14.45
CA ASN A 74 0.88 -5.73 13.84
C ASN A 74 2.38 -5.63 14.01
N ASN A 75 2.96 -6.67 14.57
CA ASN A 75 4.39 -6.77 14.76
C ASN A 75 4.81 -8.24 14.60
N LYS A 76 5.57 -8.54 13.53
CA LYS A 76 6.02 -9.91 13.24
C LYS A 76 6.79 -10.53 14.43
N TYR A 77 7.62 -9.74 15.10
CA TYR A 77 8.47 -10.22 16.19
C TYR A 77 7.61 -10.53 17.42
N ASN A 78 6.68 -9.65 17.77
CA ASN A 78 5.76 -9.89 18.89
C ASN A 78 4.84 -11.08 18.60
N THR A 79 4.36 -11.22 17.35
CA THR A 79 3.60 -12.39 16.89
C THR A 79 4.39 -13.71 17.02
N GLU A 80 5.71 -13.70 16.81
CA GLU A 80 6.58 -14.87 17.04
C GLU A 80 6.76 -15.21 18.52
N HIS A 81 6.58 -14.23 19.42
CA HIS A 81 6.84 -14.35 20.86
C HIS A 81 5.56 -14.23 21.71
N LYS A 82 4.46 -14.88 21.29
CA LYS A 82 3.12 -14.74 21.89
C LYS A 82 3.09 -14.88 23.42
N ASP A 83 3.91 -15.79 23.96
CA ASP A 83 3.98 -16.07 25.40
C ASP A 83 4.45 -14.85 26.20
N ALA A 84 5.33 -14.02 25.63
CA ALA A 84 5.86 -12.82 26.28
C ALA A 84 4.74 -11.77 26.51
N GLY A 85 3.81 -11.62 25.57
CA GLY A 85 2.67 -10.70 25.67
C GLY A 85 1.38 -11.33 26.20
N LYS A 86 1.42 -12.58 26.68
CA LYS A 86 0.23 -13.36 27.09
C LYS A 86 -0.87 -13.39 26.02
N GLY A 87 -0.48 -13.35 24.74
CA GLY A 87 -1.40 -13.35 23.61
C GLY A 87 -2.33 -12.13 23.50
N LYS A 88 -1.97 -10.98 24.08
CA LYS A 88 -2.76 -9.73 23.96
C LYS A 88 -2.12 -8.72 23.01
N GLY A 89 -2.93 -7.84 22.43
CA GLY A 89 -2.45 -6.78 21.55
C GLY A 89 -1.69 -7.34 20.36
N SER A 90 -0.54 -6.75 20.02
CA SER A 90 0.31 -7.20 18.92
C SER A 90 0.84 -8.64 19.04
N TYR A 91 0.98 -9.14 20.27
CA TYR A 91 1.37 -10.53 20.55
C TYR A 91 0.24 -11.54 20.31
N GLY A 92 -1.02 -11.09 20.33
CA GLY A 92 -2.19 -11.95 20.08
C GLY A 92 -2.46 -12.17 18.59
N ASN A 93 -2.04 -11.24 17.75
CA ASN A 93 -2.33 -11.23 16.32
C ASN A 93 -1.65 -12.39 15.56
N ASP A 94 -2.20 -12.71 14.38
CA ASP A 94 -1.48 -13.48 13.36
C ASP A 94 -0.67 -12.54 12.47
N TYR A 95 0.13 -13.07 11.55
CA TYR A 95 0.84 -12.23 10.59
C TYR A 95 -0.12 -11.47 9.67
N SER A 96 0.20 -10.21 9.41
CA SER A 96 -0.41 -9.44 8.31
C SER A 96 0.13 -9.91 6.95
N ASN A 97 -0.56 -9.55 5.88
CA ASN A 97 -0.10 -9.77 4.52
C ASN A 97 1.20 -8.99 4.21
N VAL A 98 1.47 -7.87 4.89
CA VAL A 98 2.76 -7.16 4.76
C VAL A 98 3.90 -8.00 5.32
N ALA A 99 3.73 -8.57 6.53
CA ALA A 99 4.73 -9.48 7.11
C ALA A 99 4.90 -10.74 6.24
N ARG A 100 3.80 -11.32 5.74
CA ARG A 100 3.84 -12.51 4.87
C ARG A 100 4.56 -12.24 3.54
N LEU A 101 4.36 -11.06 2.93
CA LEU A 101 5.11 -10.62 1.75
C LEU A 101 6.59 -10.44 2.10
N PHE A 102 6.92 -9.77 3.21
CA PHE A 102 8.31 -9.59 3.64
C PHE A 102 9.07 -10.91 3.76
N TYR A 103 8.50 -11.93 4.42
CA TYR A 103 9.11 -13.27 4.50
C TYR A 103 9.31 -13.96 3.14
N SER A 104 8.58 -13.52 2.11
CA SER A 104 8.63 -14.10 0.78
C SER A 104 9.51 -13.30 -0.19
N TYR A 105 10.09 -12.17 0.24
CA TYR A 105 10.95 -11.34 -0.60
C TYR A 105 12.39 -11.88 -0.60
N LYS A 106 12.91 -12.30 -1.77
CA LYS A 106 14.24 -12.88 -1.90
C LYS A 106 15.31 -11.81 -1.98
N GLU A 107 16.09 -11.70 -0.91
CA GLU A 107 17.33 -10.93 -0.93
C GLU A 107 18.42 -11.68 -1.71
N LYS A 108 19.07 -10.98 -2.65
CA LYS A 108 20.17 -11.52 -3.46
C LYS A 108 20.99 -10.39 -4.08
N GLY A 109 22.30 -10.42 -3.87
CA GLY A 109 23.20 -9.38 -4.39
C GLY A 109 22.81 -8.00 -3.86
N TYR A 110 22.49 -7.08 -4.76
CA TYR A 110 22.03 -5.73 -4.43
C TYR A 110 20.50 -5.60 -4.30
N THR A 111 19.77 -6.72 -4.20
CA THR A 111 18.36 -6.73 -3.81
C THR A 111 18.25 -7.08 -2.34
N VAL A 112 17.75 -6.15 -1.55
CA VAL A 112 17.62 -6.24 -0.08
C VAL A 112 16.22 -5.84 0.37
N SER A 113 15.89 -6.01 1.64
CA SER A 113 14.59 -5.62 2.17
C SER A 113 14.66 -5.13 3.62
N THR A 114 13.65 -4.37 4.02
CA THR A 114 13.47 -3.97 5.42
C THR A 114 11.99 -4.01 5.80
N TYR A 115 11.73 -4.46 7.02
CA TYR A 115 10.41 -4.45 7.64
C TYR A 115 10.35 -3.38 8.73
N ILE A 116 9.23 -2.68 8.80
CA ILE A 116 8.91 -1.68 9.80
C ILE A 116 7.61 -2.13 10.46
N GLU A 117 7.67 -2.40 11.75
CA GLU A 117 6.51 -2.81 12.55
C GLU A 117 5.43 -1.73 12.61
N GLY A 118 4.22 -2.20 12.95
CA GLY A 118 3.01 -1.43 12.96
C GLY A 118 3.03 -0.23 13.89
N ILE A 119 2.28 0.79 13.48
CA ILE A 119 1.99 1.96 14.32
C ILE A 119 1.47 1.49 15.68
N GLY A 120 1.97 2.09 16.76
CA GLY A 120 1.61 1.72 18.13
C GLY A 120 2.31 0.47 18.69
N THR A 121 3.33 -0.07 18.02
CA THR A 121 4.13 -1.22 18.52
C THR A 121 5.62 -0.93 18.43
N GLU A 122 6.43 -1.64 19.22
CA GLU A 122 7.88 -1.76 19.04
C GLU A 122 8.27 -3.24 19.27
N ASP A 123 9.37 -3.67 18.65
CA ASP A 123 9.83 -5.06 18.74
C ASP A 123 10.20 -5.42 20.18
N GLY A 124 9.49 -6.39 20.76
CA GLY A 124 9.74 -6.89 22.11
C GLY A 124 9.15 -6.04 23.24
N GLU A 125 8.45 -4.94 22.91
CA GLU A 125 7.90 -3.98 23.86
C GLU A 125 6.37 -4.03 23.93
N SER A 126 5.80 -3.46 24.99
CA SER A 126 4.34 -3.30 25.13
C SER A 126 3.78 -2.30 24.12
N ASP A 127 2.56 -2.54 23.64
CA ASP A 127 1.87 -1.66 22.71
C ASP A 127 1.63 -0.25 23.28
N SER A 128 1.79 0.78 22.45
CA SER A 128 1.59 2.18 22.79
C SER A 128 0.16 2.63 22.44
N THR A 129 -0.61 3.05 23.46
CA THR A 129 -2.00 3.52 23.30
C THR A 129 -2.10 4.82 22.49
N ILE A 130 -1.14 5.75 22.64
CA ILE A 130 -1.14 7.02 21.90
C ILE A 130 -0.79 6.78 20.42
N GLY A 131 0.22 5.96 20.15
CA GLY A 131 0.58 5.60 18.77
C GLY A 131 -0.53 4.83 18.08
N SER A 132 -1.07 3.80 18.73
CA SER A 132 -2.10 2.93 18.16
C SER A 132 -3.47 3.61 18.05
N GLY A 133 -3.77 4.65 18.83
CA GLY A 133 -5.04 5.38 18.78
C GLY A 133 -5.04 6.52 17.75
N PHE A 134 -3.92 7.25 17.64
CA PHE A 134 -3.89 8.57 16.97
C PHE A 134 -2.89 8.66 15.82
N GLY A 135 -2.12 7.61 15.56
CA GLY A 135 -1.11 7.61 14.49
C GLY A 135 0.04 8.59 14.72
N ALA A 136 0.17 9.15 15.92
CA ALA A 136 1.13 10.20 16.29
C ALA A 136 2.07 9.76 17.43
N GLY A 137 3.01 10.62 17.79
CA GLY A 137 4.05 10.31 18.78
C GLY A 137 5.12 9.36 18.25
N ASP A 138 5.93 8.82 19.15
CA ASP A 138 7.17 8.08 18.82
C ASP A 138 6.93 6.77 18.08
N THR A 139 5.70 6.26 18.09
CA THR A 139 5.27 5.06 17.35
C THR A 139 4.23 5.37 16.26
N GLY A 140 4.05 6.65 15.94
CA GLY A 140 3.16 7.16 14.90
C GLY A 140 3.71 7.09 13.48
N ILE A 141 2.94 7.55 12.50
CA ILE A 141 3.27 7.47 11.07
C ILE A 141 4.61 8.16 10.74
N PRO A 142 4.85 9.45 11.10
CA PRO A 142 6.13 10.10 10.79
C PRO A 142 7.33 9.39 11.44
N ALA A 143 7.18 8.93 12.69
CA ALA A 143 8.25 8.24 13.41
C ALA A 143 8.60 6.88 12.77
N LYS A 144 7.60 6.11 12.34
CA LYS A 144 7.82 4.87 11.58
C LYS A 144 8.45 5.12 10.22
N VAL A 145 8.11 6.21 9.54
CA VAL A 145 8.77 6.61 8.28
C VAL A 145 10.24 6.98 8.52
N GLN A 146 10.55 7.75 9.55
CA GLN A 146 11.94 8.05 9.93
C GLN A 146 12.73 6.79 10.30
N LYS A 147 12.14 5.86 11.07
CA LYS A 147 12.73 4.54 11.36
C LYS A 147 12.99 3.76 10.06
N GLY A 148 12.03 3.75 9.13
CA GLY A 148 12.18 3.17 7.81
C GLY A 148 13.36 3.75 7.03
N CYS A 149 13.51 5.07 6.99
CA CYS A 149 14.64 5.74 6.33
C CYS A 149 15.99 5.31 6.93
N ARG A 150 16.10 5.21 8.26
CA ARG A 150 17.30 4.69 8.93
C ARG A 150 17.59 3.24 8.56
N ASN A 151 16.58 2.37 8.67
CA ASN A 151 16.71 0.95 8.36
C ASN A 151 17.11 0.70 6.90
N ILE A 152 16.61 1.50 5.96
CA ILE A 152 16.98 1.45 4.54
C ILE A 152 18.50 1.68 4.41
N VAL A 153 19.03 2.74 5.00
CA VAL A 153 20.46 3.06 4.89
C VAL A 153 21.32 2.00 5.56
N ASP A 154 20.94 1.54 6.76
CA ASP A 154 21.65 0.48 7.47
C ASP A 154 21.63 -0.85 6.69
N THR A 155 20.55 -1.12 5.95
CA THR A 155 20.44 -2.32 5.09
C THR A 155 21.29 -2.17 3.83
N ILE A 156 21.25 -1.01 3.18
CA ILE A 156 22.09 -0.70 2.01
C ILE A 156 23.58 -0.83 2.36
N LEU A 157 24.00 -0.32 3.52
CA LEU A 157 25.39 -0.40 3.98
C LEU A 157 25.93 -1.84 4.13
N LYS A 158 25.05 -2.83 4.28
CA LYS A 158 25.46 -4.25 4.33
C LYS A 158 25.89 -4.80 2.97
N VAL A 159 25.39 -4.21 1.89
CA VAL A 159 25.62 -4.70 0.52
C VAL A 159 26.39 -3.72 -0.36
N ALA A 160 26.39 -2.43 -0.01
CA ALA A 160 26.97 -1.36 -0.82
C ALA A 160 28.24 -0.78 -0.17
N ASN A 161 29.34 -0.81 -0.92
CA ASN A 161 30.60 -0.16 -0.57
C ASN A 161 31.06 0.88 -1.62
N LYS A 162 30.18 1.21 -2.57
CA LYS A 162 30.43 2.09 -3.72
C LYS A 162 29.30 3.11 -3.87
N ARG A 163 29.47 4.02 -4.83
CA ARG A 163 28.42 4.96 -5.24
C ARG A 163 27.23 4.19 -5.81
N ILE A 164 26.02 4.66 -5.50
CA ILE A 164 24.78 4.09 -5.99
C ILE A 164 24.29 4.93 -7.17
N GLY A 165 24.12 4.30 -8.32
CA GLY A 165 23.50 4.92 -9.49
C GLY A 165 22.01 5.13 -9.19
N THR A 166 21.26 4.04 -9.19
CA THR A 166 19.82 4.04 -8.90
C THR A 166 19.51 3.26 -7.63
N LEU A 167 18.81 3.91 -6.69
CA LEU A 167 18.11 3.25 -5.60
C LEU A 167 16.64 3.04 -6.00
N THR A 168 16.31 1.82 -6.39
CA THR A 168 14.95 1.40 -6.71
C THR A 168 14.24 0.91 -5.46
N ILE A 169 13.07 1.46 -5.17
CA ILE A 169 12.28 1.16 -3.98
C ILE A 169 10.96 0.52 -4.41
N ASP A 170 10.67 -0.65 -3.83
CA ASP A 170 9.34 -1.25 -3.81
C ASP A 170 8.77 -1.06 -2.40
N VAL A 171 7.61 -0.44 -2.25
CA VAL A 171 7.04 -0.16 -0.93
C VAL A 171 5.69 -0.84 -0.76
N PHE A 172 5.48 -1.45 0.39
CA PHE A 172 4.26 -2.14 0.76
C PHE A 172 3.73 -1.61 2.08
N GLY A 173 2.41 -1.56 2.23
CA GLY A 173 1.83 -1.20 3.52
C GLY A 173 0.39 -1.66 3.72
N PHE A 174 0.01 -1.81 4.99
CA PHE A 174 -1.35 -2.15 5.41
C PHE A 174 -1.87 -1.11 6.40
N SER A 175 -3.13 -0.67 6.29
CA SER A 175 -3.76 0.23 7.27
C SER A 175 -2.99 1.56 7.41
N ARG A 176 -2.65 1.98 8.63
CA ARG A 176 -1.73 3.08 8.89
C ARG A 176 -0.31 2.84 8.38
N GLY A 177 0.12 1.59 8.21
CA GLY A 177 1.33 1.25 7.48
C GLY A 177 1.23 1.59 5.99
N ALA A 178 0.05 1.50 5.37
CA ALA A 178 -0.19 1.99 4.01
C ALA A 178 -0.16 3.53 3.96
N ALA A 179 -0.67 4.21 5.00
CA ALA A 179 -0.49 5.66 5.14
C ALA A 179 1.00 6.03 5.32
N ALA A 180 1.76 5.27 6.11
CA ALA A 180 3.20 5.43 6.25
C ALA A 180 3.95 5.19 4.93
N ALA A 181 3.58 4.18 4.15
CA ALA A 181 4.13 3.95 2.82
C ALA A 181 3.89 5.16 1.88
N ARG A 182 2.69 5.74 1.91
CA ARG A 182 2.34 6.94 1.13
C ARG A 182 3.10 8.18 1.60
N HIS A 183 3.20 8.41 2.91
CA HIS A 183 3.98 9.49 3.50
C HIS A 183 5.48 9.32 3.20
N PHE A 184 5.99 8.10 3.27
CA PHE A 184 7.36 7.75 2.90
C PHE A 184 7.66 8.11 1.44
N ILE A 185 6.74 7.83 0.50
CA ILE A 185 6.90 8.26 -0.91
C ILE A 185 7.03 9.77 -0.99
N TYR A 186 6.19 10.54 -0.28
CA TYR A 186 6.32 12.00 -0.23
C TYR A 186 7.71 12.41 0.29
N GLU A 187 8.16 11.85 1.42
CA GLU A 187 9.44 12.16 2.04
C GLU A 187 10.64 11.88 1.12
N VAL A 188 10.75 10.66 0.59
CA VAL A 188 11.93 10.23 -0.19
C VAL A 188 11.97 10.77 -1.61
N THR A 189 10.96 11.54 -2.00
CA THR A 189 10.88 12.20 -3.31
C THR A 189 10.83 13.73 -3.18
N LYS A 190 11.17 14.27 -2.01
CA LYS A 190 11.40 15.71 -1.83
C LYS A 190 12.62 16.15 -2.65
N PRO A 191 12.55 17.29 -3.38
CA PRO A 191 13.74 17.89 -3.98
C PRO A 191 14.70 18.43 -2.90
N SER A 192 15.90 18.86 -3.28
CA SER A 192 16.72 19.67 -2.38
C SER A 192 16.04 21.00 -2.10
N TYR A 193 16.29 21.57 -0.92
CA TYR A 193 15.68 22.83 -0.49
C TYR A 193 16.57 23.55 0.52
N ALA A 194 16.46 24.88 0.58
CA ALA A 194 17.10 25.66 1.64
C ALA A 194 16.32 25.49 2.96
N PRO A 195 16.99 25.24 4.09
CA PRO A 195 16.31 25.14 5.38
C PRO A 195 15.73 26.49 5.81
N THR A 196 14.74 26.45 6.70
CA THR A 196 14.07 27.65 7.23
C THR A 196 14.84 28.24 8.40
N SER A 197 14.81 29.55 8.60
CA SER A 197 15.43 30.22 9.75
C SER A 197 14.39 31.02 10.55
N ASN A 198 14.45 30.94 11.88
CA ASN A 198 13.56 31.69 12.75
C ASN A 198 14.28 32.94 13.30
N THR A 199 13.82 34.12 12.85
CA THR A 199 14.15 35.49 13.29
C THR A 199 15.52 36.05 12.84
N SER A 200 15.56 37.38 12.67
CA SER A 200 16.71 38.16 12.18
C SER A 200 17.95 38.18 13.11
N PHE A 201 17.90 37.49 14.25
CA PHE A 201 18.91 37.59 15.32
C PHE A 201 19.44 36.23 15.81
N SER A 202 18.94 35.10 15.29
CA SER A 202 19.44 33.74 15.59
C SER A 202 19.65 32.97 14.29
N GLU A 203 20.87 32.46 14.05
CA GLU A 203 21.23 31.67 12.86
C GLU A 203 20.74 30.21 12.90
N THR A 204 19.82 29.87 13.80
CA THR A 204 19.32 28.49 13.88
C THR A 204 18.47 28.16 12.65
N LYS A 205 18.92 27.17 11.87
CA LYS A 205 18.22 26.66 10.69
C LYS A 205 17.47 25.39 11.05
N TYR A 206 16.33 25.17 10.40
CA TYR A 206 15.44 24.03 10.62
C TYR A 206 15.08 23.35 9.30
N ASP A 207 15.05 22.02 9.32
CA ASP A 207 14.55 21.21 8.22
C ASP A 207 13.01 21.29 8.11
N ALA A 208 12.44 20.69 7.05
CA ALA A 208 11.00 20.70 6.81
C ALA A 208 10.16 20.03 7.91
N ASN A 209 10.79 19.25 8.80
CA ASN A 209 10.16 18.58 9.92
C ASN A 209 10.37 19.33 11.25
N GLY A 210 11.08 20.47 11.23
CA GLY A 210 11.34 21.30 12.39
C GLY A 210 12.56 20.87 13.22
N HIS A 211 13.43 19.99 12.72
CA HIS A 211 14.68 19.67 13.40
C HIS A 211 15.77 20.68 13.04
N GLU A 212 16.57 21.06 14.03
CA GLU A 212 17.73 21.92 13.80
C GLU A 212 18.74 21.28 12.83
N THR A 213 19.35 22.11 11.98
CA THR A 213 20.35 21.69 11.00
C THR A 213 21.43 22.75 10.84
N THR A 214 22.64 22.31 10.50
CA THR A 214 23.76 23.18 10.13
C THR A 214 23.96 23.27 8.62
N LEU A 215 23.16 22.56 7.83
CA LEU A 215 23.28 22.54 6.38
C LEU A 215 22.79 23.87 5.78
N ASP A 216 23.44 24.32 4.71
CA ASP A 216 22.96 25.45 3.90
C ASP A 216 21.92 25.02 2.87
N GLU A 217 21.99 23.76 2.44
CA GLU A 217 21.05 23.13 1.52
C GLU A 217 20.74 21.72 2.03
N MET A 218 19.47 21.41 2.20
CA MET A 218 19.00 20.07 2.55
C MET A 218 19.07 19.18 1.31
N PRO A 219 19.58 17.94 1.42
CA PRO A 219 19.66 17.04 0.27
C PRO A 219 18.27 16.63 -0.22
N ALA A 220 18.18 16.28 -1.51
CA ALA A 220 17.00 15.63 -2.05
C ALA A 220 16.78 14.26 -1.37
N GLY A 221 15.52 13.82 -1.32
CA GLY A 221 15.13 12.56 -0.67
C GLY A 221 14.75 12.69 0.80
N GLY A 222 14.51 13.91 1.29
CA GLY A 222 14.00 14.16 2.64
C GLY A 222 14.88 13.54 3.72
N GLU A 223 14.26 12.87 4.70
CA GLU A 223 14.98 12.20 5.79
C GLU A 223 15.96 11.12 5.28
N LEU A 224 15.57 10.36 4.25
CA LEU A 224 16.47 9.38 3.63
C LEU A 224 17.71 10.04 3.04
N GLY A 225 17.53 11.16 2.32
CA GLY A 225 18.61 11.95 1.76
C GLY A 225 19.59 12.48 2.81
N LYS A 226 19.05 12.94 3.95
CA LYS A 226 19.84 13.41 5.09
C LYS A 226 20.71 12.30 5.66
N ILE A 227 20.13 11.13 5.95
CA ILE A 227 20.87 9.99 6.50
C ILE A 227 21.91 9.47 5.50
N LEU A 228 21.59 9.42 4.19
CA LEU A 228 22.54 9.05 3.14
C LEU A 228 23.75 10.00 3.13
N LEU A 229 23.52 11.31 3.23
CA LEU A 229 24.57 12.31 3.31
C LEU A 229 25.45 12.14 4.56
N GLU A 230 24.84 11.96 5.74
CA GLU A 230 25.53 11.72 7.01
C GLU A 230 26.40 10.46 6.96
N ARG A 231 25.92 9.40 6.29
CA ARG A 231 26.64 8.13 6.08
C ARG A 231 27.60 8.15 4.89
N LYS A 232 27.75 9.31 4.21
CA LYS A 232 28.62 9.50 3.04
C LYS A 232 28.31 8.56 1.87
N LEU A 233 27.05 8.13 1.75
CA LEU A 233 26.55 7.33 0.64
C LEU A 233 25.95 8.25 -0.42
N LYS A 234 26.55 8.26 -1.62
CA LYS A 234 26.01 9.02 -2.74
C LYS A 234 25.06 8.15 -3.56
N VAL A 235 23.82 8.61 -3.70
CA VAL A 235 22.77 8.04 -4.56
C VAL A 235 22.46 9.06 -5.66
N ASN A 236 22.59 8.69 -6.94
CA ASN A 236 22.29 9.62 -8.02
C ASN A 236 20.78 9.75 -8.28
N GLN A 237 20.03 8.65 -8.17
CA GLN A 237 18.59 8.63 -8.41
C GLN A 237 17.84 7.75 -7.41
N ILE A 238 16.72 8.25 -6.88
CA ILE A 238 15.74 7.46 -6.13
C ILE A 238 14.53 7.22 -7.03
N LYS A 239 14.11 5.96 -7.15
CA LYS A 239 13.03 5.52 -8.03
C LYS A 239 12.00 4.71 -7.24
N ILE A 240 10.73 5.14 -7.26
CA ILE A 240 9.61 4.38 -6.67
C ILE A 240 9.00 3.49 -7.76
N ARG A 241 9.33 2.20 -7.76
CA ARG A 241 8.92 1.27 -8.82
C ARG A 241 7.52 0.72 -8.56
N PHE A 242 7.27 0.18 -7.38
CA PHE A 242 6.01 -0.50 -7.07
C PHE A 242 5.50 -0.10 -5.70
N VAL A 243 4.19 0.14 -5.60
CA VAL A 243 3.50 0.47 -4.34
C VAL A 243 2.35 -0.52 -4.15
N GLY A 244 2.46 -1.41 -3.16
CA GLY A 244 1.42 -2.39 -2.83
C GLY A 244 0.72 -2.07 -1.51
N LEU A 245 -0.55 -1.67 -1.57
CA LEU A 245 -1.30 -1.21 -0.41
C LEU A 245 -2.46 -2.15 -0.07
N PHE A 246 -2.69 -2.34 1.23
CA PHE A 246 -3.88 -2.97 1.77
C PHE A 246 -4.64 -1.96 2.65
N ASP A 247 -5.89 -1.71 2.27
CA ASP A 247 -6.91 -0.94 2.98
C ASP A 247 -6.36 0.28 3.75
N THR A 248 -5.92 1.30 3.01
CA THR A 248 -5.28 2.49 3.58
C THR A 248 -6.21 3.24 4.52
N VAL A 249 -5.77 3.40 5.77
CA VAL A 249 -6.42 4.21 6.80
C VAL A 249 -5.37 5.18 7.34
N SER A 250 -5.63 6.48 7.23
CA SER A 250 -4.75 7.52 7.77
C SER A 250 -4.98 7.71 9.27
N SER A 251 -6.19 8.14 9.65
CA SER A 251 -6.63 8.42 11.03
C SER A 251 -5.51 8.94 11.92
N PHE A 252 -4.92 10.05 11.47
CA PHE A 252 -3.79 10.71 12.11
C PHE A 252 -4.22 12.00 12.79
N ASN A 253 -3.87 12.15 14.07
CA ASN A 253 -4.12 13.36 14.83
C ASN A 253 -2.80 13.92 15.36
N LYS A 254 -2.36 15.04 14.78
CA LYS A 254 -1.11 15.74 15.11
C LYS A 254 -1.01 16.14 16.59
N GLY A 255 -2.14 16.36 17.28
CA GLY A 255 -2.20 16.74 18.69
C GLY A 255 -2.01 15.58 19.68
N GLY A 256 -1.92 14.33 19.21
CA GLY A 256 -1.87 13.16 20.09
C GLY A 256 -3.25 12.82 20.68
N PHE A 257 -3.31 12.51 21.99
CA PHE A 257 -4.55 12.07 22.64
C PHE A 257 -5.67 13.11 22.53
N SER A 258 -6.80 12.71 21.96
CA SER A 258 -8.04 13.47 21.95
C SER A 258 -9.24 12.56 22.21
N VAL A 259 -10.20 13.04 23.02
CA VAL A 259 -11.49 12.39 23.26
C VAL A 259 -12.44 12.49 22.06
N SER A 260 -12.11 13.32 21.08
CA SER A 260 -12.81 13.46 19.80
C SER A 260 -11.76 13.84 18.76
N PRO A 261 -10.98 12.88 18.25
CA PRO A 261 -9.93 13.18 17.30
C PRO A 261 -10.52 13.70 15.99
N ASP A 262 -9.94 14.76 15.48
CA ASP A 262 -10.24 15.26 14.14
C ASP A 262 -9.25 14.64 13.15
N PHE A 263 -9.78 13.88 12.19
CA PHE A 263 -9.03 13.24 11.13
C PHE A 263 -9.31 13.87 9.77
N SER A 264 -10.02 15.00 9.70
CA SER A 264 -10.54 15.53 8.44
C SER A 264 -9.48 16.07 7.47
N ASN A 265 -8.24 16.27 7.92
CA ASN A 265 -7.14 16.84 7.14
C ASN A 265 -5.88 15.97 7.10
N ASP A 266 -5.93 14.74 7.61
CA ASP A 266 -4.72 13.93 7.77
C ASP A 266 -4.01 13.56 6.46
N VAL A 267 -4.76 13.42 5.35
CA VAL A 267 -4.18 13.25 4.01
C VAL A 267 -3.36 14.45 3.57
N GLY A 268 -3.83 15.66 3.89
CA GLY A 268 -3.11 16.90 3.64
C GLY A 268 -1.87 17.00 4.51
N GLU A 269 -2.02 16.75 5.82
CA GLU A 269 -0.94 16.81 6.80
C GLU A 269 0.18 15.80 6.54
N LEU A 270 -0.17 14.58 6.14
CA LEU A 270 0.79 13.52 5.84
C LEU A 270 1.19 13.47 4.35
N HIS A 271 0.67 14.37 3.52
CA HIS A 271 0.94 14.43 2.08
C HIS A 271 0.71 13.09 1.36
N LEU A 272 -0.39 12.40 1.67
CA LEU A 272 -0.65 11.05 1.16
C LEU A 272 -1.00 11.01 -0.35
N ASN A 273 -1.15 12.16 -1.00
CA ASN A 273 -1.57 12.32 -2.40
C ASN A 273 -0.42 12.42 -3.41
N GLN A 274 0.73 11.80 -3.11
CA GLN A 274 1.95 11.85 -3.95
C GLN A 274 2.19 10.56 -4.76
N LEU A 275 1.15 9.73 -4.92
CA LEU A 275 1.27 8.43 -5.59
C LEU A 275 1.61 8.50 -7.08
N PHE A 276 1.37 9.64 -7.75
CA PHE A 276 1.77 9.86 -9.15
C PHE A 276 3.29 9.72 -9.38
N LYS A 277 4.09 9.83 -8.31
CA LYS A 277 5.54 9.67 -8.33
C LYS A 277 5.99 8.20 -8.42
N ALA A 278 5.11 7.24 -8.16
CA ALA A 278 5.38 5.82 -8.39
C ALA A 278 5.20 5.42 -9.87
N GLU A 279 5.79 4.31 -10.29
CA GLU A 279 5.52 3.73 -11.62
C GLU A 279 4.25 2.87 -11.63
N LYS A 280 3.98 2.12 -10.55
CA LYS A 280 2.78 1.29 -10.39
C LYS A 280 2.26 1.33 -8.96
N VAL A 281 0.94 1.44 -8.81
CA VAL A 281 0.26 1.40 -7.51
C VAL A 281 -0.87 0.37 -7.56
N ILE A 282 -0.87 -0.58 -6.63
CA ILE A 282 -1.94 -1.56 -6.42
C ILE A 282 -2.52 -1.34 -5.03
N HIS A 283 -3.84 -1.24 -4.91
CA HIS A 283 -4.53 -1.07 -3.64
C HIS A 283 -5.71 -2.03 -3.52
N PHE A 284 -5.67 -2.90 -2.52
CA PHE A 284 -6.78 -3.79 -2.19
C PHE A 284 -7.51 -3.29 -0.97
N THR A 285 -8.82 -3.12 -1.07
CA THR A 285 -9.65 -2.42 -0.09
C THR A 285 -10.76 -3.30 0.46
N ALA A 286 -11.16 -3.05 1.70
CA ALA A 286 -12.23 -3.77 2.38
C ALA A 286 -13.60 -3.14 2.03
N ALA A 287 -14.49 -3.93 1.44
CA ALA A 287 -15.83 -3.49 1.05
C ALA A 287 -16.80 -3.42 2.24
N ASP A 288 -16.63 -4.29 3.23
CA ASP A 288 -17.55 -4.43 4.36
C ASP A 288 -17.03 -3.75 5.64
N GLU A 289 -15.89 -3.04 5.58
CA GLU A 289 -15.39 -2.26 6.71
C GLU A 289 -16.30 -1.06 7.01
N HIS A 290 -16.68 -0.89 8.27
CA HIS A 290 -17.72 0.05 8.65
C HIS A 290 -17.47 0.69 10.01
N ARG A 291 -16.24 0.69 10.52
CA ARG A 291 -15.86 1.40 11.74
C ARG A 291 -15.62 2.88 11.45
N LYS A 292 -16.02 3.72 12.41
CA LYS A 292 -15.99 5.19 12.33
C LYS A 292 -14.60 5.77 12.04
N TYR A 293 -13.57 5.22 12.66
CA TYR A 293 -12.18 5.71 12.52
C TYR A 293 -11.34 4.86 11.56
N PHE A 294 -11.99 4.18 10.63
CA PHE A 294 -11.33 3.39 9.59
C PHE A 294 -11.65 3.97 8.21
N ALA A 295 -11.69 5.30 8.07
CA ALA A 295 -11.98 5.94 6.78
C ALA A 295 -10.96 5.52 5.70
N LEU A 296 -11.47 5.14 4.53
CA LEU A 296 -10.66 4.64 3.43
C LEU A 296 -9.99 5.79 2.66
N THR A 297 -8.67 5.85 2.67
CA THR A 297 -7.93 6.76 1.79
C THR A 297 -7.70 6.11 0.42
N ARG A 298 -8.46 6.57 -0.57
CA ARG A 298 -8.39 6.09 -1.96
C ARG A 298 -7.09 6.53 -2.67
N ILE A 299 -6.80 5.94 -3.83
CA ILE A 299 -5.55 6.17 -4.59
C ILE A 299 -5.70 7.00 -5.88
N GLN A 300 -6.65 7.92 -5.97
CA GLN A 300 -6.88 8.73 -7.19
C GLN A 300 -5.61 9.46 -7.66
N SER A 301 -4.75 9.87 -6.72
CA SER A 301 -3.46 10.52 -7.01
C SER A 301 -2.48 9.64 -7.79
N ALA A 302 -2.71 8.33 -7.91
CA ALA A 302 -1.91 7.45 -8.77
C ALA A 302 -2.24 7.59 -10.27
N GLY A 303 -3.40 8.18 -10.62
CA GLY A 303 -3.86 8.29 -12.01
C GLY A 303 -3.93 6.94 -12.72
N SER A 304 -3.55 6.90 -13.99
CA SER A 304 -3.56 5.67 -14.82
C SER A 304 -2.58 4.58 -14.37
N LYS A 305 -1.70 4.89 -13.42
CA LYS A 305 -0.73 3.93 -12.85
C LYS A 305 -1.36 3.10 -11.73
N GLY A 306 -2.51 3.53 -11.19
CA GLY A 306 -3.22 2.90 -10.09
C GLY A 306 -4.16 1.77 -10.53
N ILE A 307 -4.22 0.70 -9.76
CA ILE A 307 -5.30 -0.28 -9.78
C ILE A 307 -5.83 -0.40 -8.34
N GLU A 308 -7.11 -0.10 -8.14
CA GLU A 308 -7.80 -0.26 -6.86
C GLU A 308 -8.93 -1.28 -7.01
N LYS A 309 -9.03 -2.24 -6.08
CA LYS A 309 -10.02 -3.32 -6.12
C LYS A 309 -10.60 -3.57 -4.73
N ASP A 310 -11.93 -3.53 -4.64
CA ASP A 310 -12.67 -3.79 -3.41
C ASP A 310 -12.92 -5.31 -3.24
N PHE A 311 -12.70 -5.82 -2.03
CA PHE A 311 -12.89 -7.22 -1.67
C PHE A 311 -13.90 -7.37 -0.53
N PRO A 312 -14.73 -8.42 -0.53
CA PRO A 312 -15.57 -8.77 0.62
C PRO A 312 -14.75 -8.93 1.90
N GLY A 313 -15.33 -8.53 3.02
CA GLY A 313 -14.71 -8.56 4.33
C GLY A 313 -14.34 -7.19 4.86
N VAL A 314 -13.91 -7.19 6.12
CA VAL A 314 -13.47 -6.01 6.87
C VAL A 314 -11.94 -5.85 6.78
N HIS A 315 -11.41 -4.79 7.36
CA HIS A 315 -10.01 -4.36 7.25
C HIS A 315 -8.94 -5.49 7.24
N SER A 316 -8.93 -6.32 8.29
CA SER A 316 -7.96 -7.41 8.46
C SER A 316 -8.32 -8.70 7.71
N ASP A 317 -9.52 -8.82 7.14
CA ASP A 317 -9.80 -9.87 6.14
C ASP A 317 -8.99 -9.62 4.85
N ILE A 318 -8.67 -8.35 4.57
CA ILE A 318 -7.90 -7.94 3.39
C ILE A 318 -6.41 -7.84 3.71
N GLY A 319 -6.06 -7.21 4.83
CA GLY A 319 -4.68 -7.01 5.24
C GLY A 319 -4.05 -8.15 6.03
N GLY A 320 -4.80 -9.18 6.42
CA GLY A 320 -4.37 -10.20 7.37
C GLY A 320 -4.39 -9.70 8.81
N SER A 321 -3.77 -10.45 9.73
CA SER A 321 -3.70 -10.27 11.20
C SER A 321 -4.69 -11.04 12.06
N TYR A 322 -5.80 -11.52 11.52
CA TYR A 322 -6.72 -12.36 12.31
C TYR A 322 -6.15 -13.77 12.52
N PRO A 323 -6.19 -14.32 13.76
CA PRO A 323 -5.99 -15.75 13.99
C PRO A 323 -7.22 -16.55 13.57
N ASP A 324 -7.06 -17.87 13.46
CA ASP A 324 -8.23 -18.76 13.46
C ASP A 324 -8.79 -18.82 14.88
N GLY A 325 -10.10 -18.88 15.03
CA GLY A 325 -10.72 -19.04 16.34
C GLY A 325 -12.06 -18.32 16.50
N GLU A 326 -12.44 -18.12 17.75
CA GLU A 326 -13.69 -17.48 18.12
C GLU A 326 -13.62 -15.96 17.92
N GLU A 327 -14.57 -15.42 17.15
CA GLU A 327 -14.97 -14.02 17.21
C GLU A 327 -16.15 -13.90 18.17
N TYR A 328 -15.98 -13.10 19.22
CA TYR A 328 -17.05 -12.69 20.12
C TYR A 328 -17.24 -11.18 20.05
N VAL A 329 -18.44 -10.74 19.70
CA VAL A 329 -18.84 -9.34 19.68
C VAL A 329 -19.93 -9.15 20.73
N ASP A 330 -19.54 -8.55 21.86
CA ASP A 330 -20.46 -8.40 23.00
C ASP A 330 -21.62 -7.43 22.69
N GLU A 331 -21.31 -6.33 22.00
CA GLU A 331 -22.27 -5.30 21.64
C GLU A 331 -22.24 -5.06 20.13
N ILE A 332 -22.94 -5.91 19.38
CA ILE A 332 -23.18 -5.71 17.94
C ILE A 332 -24.07 -4.47 17.77
N LEU A 333 -25.16 -4.39 18.53
CA LEU A 333 -26.08 -3.26 18.57
C LEU A 333 -26.57 -3.05 20.01
N MET A 334 -26.69 -1.78 20.40
CA MET A 334 -27.39 -1.33 21.61
C MET A 334 -28.70 -0.68 21.19
N GLY A 335 -29.82 -0.97 21.86
CA GLY A 335 -31.12 -0.43 21.47
C GLY A 335 -32.32 -1.09 22.13
N TYR A 336 -33.51 -0.73 21.65
CA TYR A 336 -34.76 -1.34 22.11
C TYR A 336 -34.94 -2.74 21.53
N ASN A 337 -35.71 -3.59 22.22
CA ASN A 337 -35.88 -5.00 21.86
C ASN A 337 -36.29 -5.21 20.38
N ASP A 338 -37.19 -4.39 19.86
CA ASP A 338 -37.64 -4.48 18.46
C ASP A 338 -36.51 -4.17 17.46
N GLU A 339 -35.64 -3.21 17.79
CA GLU A 339 -34.45 -2.86 16.99
C GLU A 339 -33.42 -4.00 17.02
N LEU A 340 -33.19 -4.60 18.19
CA LEU A 340 -32.27 -5.72 18.37
C LEU A 340 -32.74 -6.96 17.59
N VAL A 341 -34.05 -7.25 17.64
CA VAL A 341 -34.66 -8.36 16.89
C VAL A 341 -34.61 -8.10 15.38
N ALA A 342 -34.87 -6.86 14.95
CA ALA A 342 -34.75 -6.48 13.54
C ALA A 342 -33.32 -6.66 13.02
N GLU A 343 -32.31 -6.20 13.77
CA GLU A 343 -30.91 -6.36 13.40
C GLU A 343 -30.47 -7.83 13.41
N LYS A 344 -30.89 -8.60 14.42
CA LYS A 344 -30.67 -10.06 14.45
C LYS A 344 -31.20 -10.72 13.17
N ASN A 345 -32.44 -10.43 12.78
CA ASN A 345 -33.05 -10.97 11.57
C ASN A 345 -32.30 -10.54 10.30
N ARG A 346 -31.84 -9.30 10.23
CA ARG A 346 -31.05 -8.80 9.09
C ARG A 346 -29.72 -9.55 8.97
N LEU A 347 -28.99 -9.69 10.07
CA LEU A 347 -27.69 -10.40 10.11
C LEU A 347 -27.82 -11.87 9.71
N ILE A 348 -28.92 -12.52 10.09
CA ILE A 348 -29.25 -13.89 9.66
C ILE A 348 -29.56 -13.93 8.16
N ALA A 349 -30.41 -13.01 7.68
CA ALA A 349 -30.79 -12.94 6.27
C ALA A 349 -29.57 -12.66 5.35
N GLU A 350 -28.60 -11.89 5.84
CA GLU A 350 -27.34 -11.58 5.16
C GLU A 350 -26.25 -12.65 5.35
N SER A 351 -26.53 -13.66 6.18
CA SER A 351 -25.63 -14.76 6.53
C SER A 351 -24.30 -14.31 7.14
N TRP A 352 -24.31 -13.18 7.85
CA TRP A 352 -23.21 -12.84 8.76
C TRP A 352 -23.21 -13.81 9.93
N TYR A 353 -24.37 -14.05 10.53
CA TYR A 353 -24.53 -14.97 11.65
C TYR A 353 -25.65 -15.99 11.38
N LYS A 354 -25.60 -17.11 12.10
CA LYS A 354 -26.73 -18.02 12.27
C LYS A 354 -27.56 -17.61 13.48
N ASP A 355 -28.79 -18.11 13.59
CA ASP A 355 -29.68 -17.78 14.69
C ASP A 355 -29.10 -18.16 16.05
N GLU A 356 -28.50 -19.35 16.15
CA GLU A 356 -27.85 -19.88 17.35
C GLU A 356 -26.54 -19.15 17.71
N GLN A 357 -26.03 -18.31 16.81
CA GLN A 357 -24.82 -17.51 17.02
C GLN A 357 -25.14 -16.11 17.56
N LEU A 358 -26.42 -15.76 17.72
CA LEU A 358 -26.88 -14.43 18.14
C LEU A 358 -27.82 -14.51 19.35
N GLU A 359 -27.54 -13.67 20.33
CA GLU A 359 -28.30 -13.58 21.57
C GLU A 359 -28.77 -12.15 21.83
N VAL A 360 -30.08 -11.98 22.03
CA VAL A 360 -30.70 -10.72 22.43
C VAL A 360 -30.81 -10.69 23.95
N HIS A 361 -30.09 -9.77 24.57
CA HIS A 361 -30.10 -9.55 26.01
C HIS A 361 -31.09 -8.43 26.35
N SER A 362 -32.39 -8.71 26.34
CA SER A 362 -33.43 -7.68 26.46
C SER A 362 -33.30 -6.80 27.71
N PHE A 363 -32.85 -7.35 28.84
CA PHE A 363 -32.63 -6.58 30.07
C PHE A 363 -31.45 -5.60 29.96
N LEU A 364 -30.41 -5.97 29.22
CA LEU A 364 -29.21 -5.16 29.01
C LEU A 364 -29.34 -4.24 27.79
N GLY A 365 -30.38 -4.41 26.96
CA GLY A 365 -30.60 -3.62 25.76
C GLY A 365 -29.54 -3.85 24.68
N LYS A 366 -29.00 -5.08 24.57
CA LYS A 366 -27.92 -5.39 23.62
C LYS A 366 -28.13 -6.67 22.80
N LEU A 367 -27.55 -6.69 21.61
CA LEU A 367 -27.38 -7.87 20.76
C LEU A 367 -25.91 -8.27 20.75
N SER A 368 -25.63 -9.53 21.12
CA SER A 368 -24.29 -10.10 21.08
C SER A 368 -24.20 -11.21 20.04
N GLY A 369 -23.00 -11.47 19.52
CA GLY A 369 -22.75 -12.58 18.59
C GLY A 369 -21.46 -13.32 18.87
N ARG A 370 -21.47 -14.63 18.62
CA ARG A 370 -20.32 -15.52 18.80
C ARG A 370 -20.23 -16.54 17.65
N ARG A 371 -19.08 -16.62 17.00
CA ARG A 371 -18.82 -17.57 15.89
C ARG A 371 -17.34 -17.92 15.76
N ASN A 372 -17.04 -19.08 15.17
CA ASN A 372 -15.67 -19.46 14.85
C ASN A 372 -15.35 -19.10 13.40
N LEU A 373 -14.26 -18.36 13.19
CA LEU A 373 -13.84 -17.86 11.89
C LEU A 373 -12.45 -18.39 11.53
N LYS A 374 -12.17 -18.39 10.23
CA LYS A 374 -10.89 -18.81 9.65
C LYS A 374 -10.20 -17.64 8.96
N LYS A 375 -8.90 -17.49 9.17
CA LYS A 375 -8.07 -16.41 8.63
C LYS A 375 -7.70 -16.55 7.16
N ALA A 376 -7.85 -17.76 6.61
CA ALA A 376 -7.29 -18.14 5.31
C ALA A 376 -7.84 -17.34 4.11
N TYR A 377 -8.99 -16.66 4.25
CA TYR A 377 -9.48 -15.75 3.20
C TYR A 377 -8.49 -14.64 2.86
N SER A 378 -7.78 -14.11 3.88
CA SER A 378 -6.74 -13.09 3.69
C SER A 378 -5.57 -13.53 2.81
N TYR A 379 -5.38 -14.84 2.59
CA TYR A 379 -4.35 -15.35 1.68
C TYR A 379 -4.69 -15.09 0.21
N ILE A 380 -5.95 -14.84 -0.15
CA ILE A 380 -6.34 -14.54 -1.53
C ILE A 380 -5.74 -13.20 -1.98
N THR A 381 -5.89 -12.15 -1.16
CA THR A 381 -5.34 -10.82 -1.46
C THR A 381 -3.81 -10.83 -1.38
N LEU A 382 -3.21 -11.63 -0.48
CA LEU A 382 -1.77 -11.92 -0.47
C LEU A 382 -1.29 -12.49 -1.80
N HIS A 383 -1.95 -13.55 -2.30
CA HIS A 383 -1.62 -14.18 -3.57
C HIS A 383 -1.69 -13.20 -4.74
N PHE A 384 -2.74 -12.38 -4.81
CA PHE A 384 -2.91 -11.43 -5.91
C PHE A 384 -1.89 -10.29 -5.86
N MET A 385 -1.51 -9.81 -4.67
CA MET A 385 -0.49 -8.77 -4.54
C MET A 385 0.87 -9.32 -4.99
N CYS A 386 1.22 -10.54 -4.58
CA CYS A 386 2.41 -11.24 -5.06
C CYS A 386 2.36 -11.45 -6.59
N GLU A 387 1.20 -11.81 -7.14
CA GLU A 387 1.03 -12.01 -8.59
C GLU A 387 1.26 -10.73 -9.39
N PHE A 388 0.72 -9.59 -8.96
CA PHE A 388 1.04 -8.30 -9.56
C PHE A 388 2.54 -7.98 -9.50
N ALA A 389 3.19 -8.28 -8.38
CA ALA A 389 4.59 -7.99 -8.17
C ALA A 389 5.52 -8.84 -9.04
N VAL A 390 5.27 -10.14 -9.17
CA VAL A 390 6.11 -11.05 -9.99
C VAL A 390 5.84 -10.93 -11.49
N ASN A 391 4.64 -10.48 -11.88
CA ASN A 391 4.28 -10.26 -13.29
C ASN A 391 4.51 -8.81 -13.75
N TYR A 392 5.08 -7.95 -12.90
CA TYR A 392 5.45 -6.58 -13.30
C TYR A 392 6.55 -6.63 -14.38
N PRO A 393 6.62 -5.70 -15.36
CA PRO A 393 7.59 -5.75 -16.46
C PRO A 393 9.05 -5.84 -16.00
N THR A 394 9.37 -5.30 -14.83
CA THR A 394 10.61 -5.59 -14.10
C THR A 394 10.24 -6.33 -12.81
N PRO A 395 10.16 -7.67 -12.84
CA PRO A 395 9.62 -8.46 -11.73
C PRO A 395 10.28 -8.14 -10.39
N LEU A 396 9.46 -8.07 -9.34
CA LEU A 396 9.95 -7.97 -7.98
C LEU A 396 10.48 -9.33 -7.52
N SER A 397 11.43 -9.33 -6.57
CA SER A 397 12.18 -10.52 -6.13
C SER A 397 11.37 -11.49 -5.24
N PHE A 398 10.06 -11.61 -5.40
CA PHE A 398 9.25 -12.49 -4.54
C PHE A 398 9.40 -13.98 -4.89
N ASP A 399 9.46 -14.83 -3.88
CA ASP A 399 9.26 -16.28 -4.00
C ASP A 399 7.77 -16.64 -4.00
N ARG A 400 7.15 -16.60 -5.18
CA ARG A 400 5.74 -16.99 -5.30
C ARG A 400 5.51 -18.45 -4.86
N ALA A 401 6.41 -19.36 -5.18
CA ALA A 401 6.24 -20.78 -4.87
C ALA A 401 6.30 -21.04 -3.36
N PHE A 402 7.28 -20.46 -2.67
CA PHE A 402 7.34 -20.50 -1.21
C PHE A 402 6.11 -19.87 -0.56
N LEU A 403 5.67 -18.72 -1.07
CA LEU A 403 4.50 -18.01 -0.53
C LEU A 403 3.23 -18.86 -0.67
N GLU A 404 2.95 -19.41 -1.86
CA GLU A 404 1.75 -20.25 -2.10
C GLU A 404 1.84 -21.60 -1.36
N GLN A 405 3.04 -22.12 -1.10
CA GLN A 405 3.24 -23.30 -0.25
C GLN A 405 2.96 -22.99 1.22
N LYS A 406 3.40 -21.83 1.72
CA LYS A 406 3.26 -21.44 3.13
C LYS A 406 1.84 -20.95 3.47
N TYR A 407 1.15 -20.35 2.51
CA TYR A 407 -0.21 -19.81 2.68
C TYR A 407 -1.19 -20.42 1.65
N PRO A 408 -1.42 -21.74 1.71
CA PRO A 408 -2.09 -22.46 0.63
C PRO A 408 -3.56 -22.06 0.49
N ILE A 409 -4.00 -21.99 -0.77
CA ILE A 409 -5.41 -21.96 -1.16
C ILE A 409 -5.62 -23.08 -2.19
N SER A 410 -6.71 -23.84 -2.05
CA SER A 410 -7.05 -24.91 -2.98
C SER A 410 -7.13 -24.40 -4.42
N THR A 411 -6.67 -25.23 -5.37
CA THR A 411 -6.85 -24.98 -6.80
C THR A 411 -8.18 -25.53 -7.33
N SER A 412 -8.89 -26.32 -6.53
CA SER A 412 -10.19 -26.89 -6.93
C SER A 412 -11.31 -25.86 -6.80
N PRO A 413 -12.16 -25.68 -7.83
CA PRO A 413 -13.37 -24.85 -7.74
C PRO A 413 -14.46 -25.47 -6.87
N ASP A 414 -14.32 -26.73 -6.44
CA ASP A 414 -15.25 -27.35 -5.49
C ASP A 414 -15.00 -26.84 -4.06
N ASP A 415 -13.74 -26.56 -3.71
CA ASP A 415 -13.37 -25.91 -2.45
C ASP A 415 -13.90 -24.46 -2.41
N LEU A 416 -14.32 -24.00 -1.23
CA LEU A 416 -14.88 -22.65 -1.09
C LEU A 416 -13.84 -21.57 -1.42
N LEU A 417 -12.65 -21.65 -0.83
CA LEU A 417 -11.63 -20.63 -1.05
C LEU A 417 -10.97 -20.77 -2.42
N GLY A 418 -10.87 -21.98 -2.96
CA GLY A 418 -10.45 -22.22 -4.35
C GLY A 418 -11.40 -21.56 -5.35
N PHE A 419 -12.72 -21.76 -5.20
CA PHE A 419 -13.73 -21.05 -5.99
C PHE A 419 -13.62 -19.53 -5.84
N MET A 420 -13.51 -19.03 -4.60
CA MET A 420 -13.40 -17.58 -4.35
C MET A 420 -12.13 -16.99 -4.97
N LYS A 421 -10.99 -17.69 -4.89
CA LYS A 421 -9.74 -17.26 -5.54
C LYS A 421 -9.93 -17.18 -7.05
N ILE A 422 -10.50 -18.19 -7.70
CA ILE A 422 -10.77 -18.15 -9.15
C ILE A 422 -11.71 -16.99 -9.50
N ARG A 423 -12.83 -16.84 -8.78
CA ARG A 423 -13.84 -15.82 -9.07
C ARG A 423 -13.32 -14.39 -8.87
N LEU A 424 -12.54 -14.15 -7.82
CA LEU A 424 -11.93 -12.86 -7.53
C LEU A 424 -10.74 -12.57 -8.45
N HIS A 425 -10.01 -13.61 -8.89
CA HIS A 425 -8.93 -13.44 -9.88
C HIS A 425 -9.47 -12.82 -11.16
N SER A 426 -10.57 -13.34 -11.73
CA SER A 426 -11.20 -12.74 -12.91
C SER A 426 -11.71 -11.31 -12.68
N TYR A 427 -12.11 -10.95 -11.46
CA TYR A 427 -12.46 -9.55 -11.13
C TYR A 427 -11.22 -8.65 -11.13
N VAL A 428 -10.11 -9.13 -10.57
CA VAL A 428 -8.89 -8.36 -10.37
C VAL A 428 -8.11 -8.20 -11.67
N PHE A 429 -7.94 -9.28 -12.44
CA PHE A 429 -7.06 -9.35 -13.60
C PHE A 429 -7.79 -9.31 -14.95
N ASP A 430 -9.06 -9.76 -15.02
CA ASP A 430 -9.82 -9.86 -16.28
C ASP A 430 -10.96 -8.82 -16.41
N ASN A 431 -11.04 -7.84 -15.49
CA ASN A 431 -12.08 -6.80 -15.47
C ASN A 431 -13.53 -7.31 -15.39
N HIS A 432 -13.77 -8.50 -14.83
CA HIS A 432 -15.12 -8.96 -14.51
C HIS A 432 -15.77 -8.08 -13.43
N GLU A 433 -17.07 -8.24 -13.18
CA GLU A 433 -17.77 -7.54 -12.11
C GLU A 433 -17.31 -7.99 -10.70
N PRO A 434 -17.29 -7.08 -9.71
CA PRO A 434 -16.97 -7.43 -8.33
C PRO A 434 -17.98 -8.42 -7.74
N LEU A 435 -17.55 -9.14 -6.71
CA LEU A 435 -18.43 -10.03 -5.95
C LEU A 435 -19.45 -9.19 -5.18
N LYS A 436 -20.75 -9.43 -5.39
CA LYS A 436 -21.82 -8.68 -4.72
C LYS A 436 -22.76 -9.66 -4.02
N PHE A 437 -23.13 -9.34 -2.79
CA PHE A 437 -24.19 -10.06 -2.10
C PHE A 437 -25.56 -9.69 -2.69
N LYS A 438 -26.39 -10.69 -2.93
CA LYS A 438 -27.79 -10.52 -3.34
C LYS A 438 -28.68 -11.35 -2.44
N TYR A 439 -29.85 -10.81 -2.13
CA TYR A 439 -30.92 -11.57 -1.48
C TYR A 439 -31.51 -12.56 -2.48
N TYR A 440 -31.90 -13.74 -2.00
CA TYR A 440 -32.54 -14.73 -2.86
C TYR A 440 -33.85 -14.21 -3.48
N SER A 441 -34.60 -13.37 -2.75
CA SER A 441 -35.78 -12.68 -3.28
C SER A 441 -35.43 -11.83 -4.50
N GLN A 442 -34.34 -11.06 -4.46
CA GLN A 442 -33.89 -10.25 -5.59
C GLN A 442 -33.57 -11.10 -6.83
N LEU A 443 -32.97 -12.28 -6.63
CA LEU A 443 -32.70 -13.22 -7.73
C LEU A 443 -34.00 -13.81 -8.30
N GLN A 444 -34.92 -14.21 -7.43
CA GLN A 444 -36.22 -14.75 -7.85
C GLN A 444 -37.04 -13.70 -8.60
N ASP A 445 -37.05 -12.45 -8.12
CA ASP A 445 -37.70 -11.32 -8.79
C ASP A 445 -37.04 -11.02 -10.14
N ALA A 446 -35.71 -11.08 -10.23
CA ALA A 446 -35.02 -10.90 -11.50
C ALA A 446 -35.38 -12.00 -12.50
N LEU A 447 -35.49 -13.26 -12.06
CA LEU A 447 -35.92 -14.38 -12.90
C LEU A 447 -37.39 -14.22 -13.34
N LYS A 448 -38.29 -13.94 -12.39
CA LYS A 448 -39.72 -13.75 -12.65
C LYS A 448 -40.00 -12.61 -13.63
N ASN A 449 -39.19 -11.55 -13.57
CA ASN A 449 -39.30 -10.39 -14.46
C ASN A 449 -38.45 -10.52 -15.74
N ASN A 450 -37.94 -11.71 -16.07
CA ASN A 450 -37.10 -11.98 -17.24
C ASN A 450 -35.85 -11.09 -17.38
N LYS A 451 -35.32 -10.57 -16.27
CA LYS A 451 -34.08 -9.77 -16.24
C LYS A 451 -32.82 -10.64 -16.33
N ILE A 452 -32.94 -11.92 -15.99
CA ILE A 452 -31.87 -12.93 -16.07
C ILE A 452 -32.43 -14.23 -16.63
N THR A 453 -31.60 -15.00 -17.32
CA THR A 453 -31.99 -16.32 -17.85
C THR A 453 -31.99 -17.38 -16.74
N PRO A 454 -32.70 -18.52 -16.88
CA PRO A 454 -32.64 -19.61 -15.92
C PRO A 454 -31.23 -20.14 -15.67
N SER A 455 -30.38 -20.19 -16.72
CA SER A 455 -28.98 -20.61 -16.59
C SER A 455 -28.16 -19.59 -15.79
N ALA A 456 -28.32 -18.29 -16.07
CA ALA A 456 -27.67 -17.23 -15.30
C ALA A 456 -28.15 -17.20 -13.84
N PHE A 457 -29.44 -17.43 -13.60
CA PHE A 457 -30.01 -17.57 -12.26
C PHE A 457 -29.36 -18.74 -11.50
N ASN A 458 -29.26 -19.93 -12.09
CA ASN A 458 -28.65 -21.07 -11.41
C ASN A 458 -27.17 -20.82 -11.08
N LYS A 459 -26.42 -20.21 -12.01
CA LYS A 459 -25.02 -19.84 -11.77
C LYS A 459 -24.88 -18.84 -10.63
N GLU A 460 -25.70 -17.79 -10.63
CA GLU A 460 -25.71 -16.77 -9.58
C GLU A 460 -26.19 -17.35 -8.24
N LEU A 461 -27.16 -18.25 -8.24
CA LEU A 461 -27.64 -18.92 -7.03
C LEU A 461 -26.52 -19.72 -6.36
N GLU A 462 -25.73 -20.47 -7.13
CA GLU A 462 -24.57 -21.19 -6.60
C GLU A 462 -23.48 -20.25 -6.07
N GLU A 463 -23.21 -19.12 -6.76
CA GLU A 463 -22.30 -18.09 -6.26
C GLU A 463 -22.81 -17.49 -4.93
N GLN A 464 -24.10 -17.16 -4.84
CA GLN A 464 -24.70 -16.61 -3.62
C GLN A 464 -24.73 -17.60 -2.45
N LYS A 465 -24.88 -18.90 -2.70
CA LYS A 465 -24.71 -19.95 -1.67
C LYS A 465 -23.29 -19.92 -1.11
N ARG A 466 -22.27 -19.84 -1.97
CA ARG A 466 -20.86 -19.80 -1.56
C ARG A 466 -20.51 -18.50 -0.82
N ILE A 467 -21.02 -17.34 -1.26
CA ILE A 467 -20.84 -16.06 -0.56
C ILE A 467 -21.38 -16.13 0.88
N ARG A 468 -22.52 -16.80 1.11
CA ARG A 468 -23.09 -16.94 2.46
C ARG A 468 -22.23 -17.81 3.36
N VAL A 469 -21.67 -18.90 2.83
CA VAL A 469 -20.70 -19.72 3.56
C VAL A 469 -19.43 -18.92 3.84
N LEU A 470 -18.96 -18.10 2.90
CA LEU A 470 -17.80 -17.22 3.09
C LEU A 470 -18.04 -16.25 4.25
N ARG A 471 -19.15 -15.50 4.23
CA ARG A 471 -19.51 -14.50 5.25
C ARG A 471 -19.55 -15.07 6.66
N ASN A 472 -20.14 -16.24 6.83
CA ASN A 472 -20.31 -16.81 8.17
C ASN A 472 -19.05 -17.49 8.73
N ASN A 473 -18.14 -17.96 7.87
CA ASN A 473 -16.99 -18.79 8.31
C ASN A 473 -15.62 -18.11 8.14
N TYR A 474 -15.54 -17.01 7.39
CA TYR A 474 -14.26 -16.37 7.06
C TYR A 474 -14.23 -14.84 7.23
N LEU A 475 -15.37 -14.16 7.08
CA LEU A 475 -15.40 -12.69 7.12
C LEU A 475 -15.78 -12.17 8.50
N HIS A 476 -14.91 -11.35 9.07
CA HIS A 476 -15.06 -10.82 10.43
C HIS A 476 -16.04 -9.64 10.47
N TRP A 477 -16.55 -9.34 11.66
CA TRP A 477 -17.48 -8.24 11.89
C TRP A 477 -16.78 -6.94 12.31
N SER A 478 -15.70 -7.07 13.08
CA SER A 478 -14.76 -6.02 13.57
C SER A 478 -15.30 -4.83 14.37
N ALA A 479 -16.57 -4.43 14.23
CA ALA A 479 -17.15 -3.27 14.92
C ALA A 479 -17.94 -3.68 16.17
N THR A 480 -17.90 -2.82 17.19
CA THR A 480 -18.66 -2.99 18.44
C THR A 480 -19.06 -1.66 19.05
N PHE A 481 -20.17 -1.63 19.79
CA PHE A 481 -20.61 -0.48 20.58
C PHE A 481 -20.01 -0.41 21.99
N ASN A 482 -19.15 -1.36 22.35
CA ASN A 482 -18.53 -1.39 23.67
C ASN A 482 -17.74 -0.08 23.89
N GLY A 483 -18.12 0.68 24.92
CA GLY A 483 -17.48 1.93 25.36
C GLY A 483 -17.82 3.20 24.56
N ILE A 484 -18.05 4.31 25.28
CA ILE A 484 -18.24 5.66 24.70
C ILE A 484 -16.88 6.18 24.22
N GLY A 485 -16.75 6.45 22.91
CA GLY A 485 -15.53 7.02 22.32
C GLY A 485 -14.49 5.98 21.83
N GLU A 486 -14.82 4.69 21.88
CA GLU A 486 -13.92 3.61 21.47
C GLU A 486 -13.68 3.57 19.95
N PRO A 487 -12.48 3.14 19.50
CA PRO A 487 -12.07 3.23 18.10
C PRO A 487 -12.82 2.27 17.16
N PHE A 488 -13.61 1.35 17.71
CA PHE A 488 -14.31 0.28 17.00
C PHE A 488 -15.81 0.52 16.82
N GLN A 489 -16.31 1.70 17.19
CA GLN A 489 -17.71 2.06 16.96
C GLN A 489 -18.06 2.04 15.47
N PRO A 490 -19.25 1.53 15.10
CA PRO A 490 -19.67 1.52 13.71
C PRO A 490 -20.06 2.91 13.21
N ASN A 491 -19.82 3.14 11.93
CA ASN A 491 -20.42 4.22 11.16
C ASN A 491 -21.82 3.80 10.71
N ILE A 492 -22.83 4.60 11.04
CA ILE A 492 -24.22 4.35 10.66
C ILE A 492 -24.75 5.57 9.91
N GLU A 493 -25.20 5.33 8.68
CA GLU A 493 -25.88 6.30 7.84
C GLU A 493 -27.19 5.68 7.34
N ASP A 494 -28.30 6.39 7.49
CA ASP A 494 -29.64 5.90 7.08
C ASP A 494 -29.98 4.52 7.68
N GLN A 495 -29.61 4.31 8.96
CA GLN A 495 -29.75 3.03 9.68
C GLN A 495 -28.95 1.86 9.08
N GLN A 496 -28.02 2.12 8.15
CA GLN A 496 -27.15 1.12 7.56
C GLN A 496 -25.70 1.39 7.93
N ARG A 497 -24.96 0.30 8.19
CA ARG A 497 -23.51 0.35 8.35
C ARG A 497 -22.87 0.61 6.99
N LYS A 498 -22.10 1.68 6.87
CA LYS A 498 -21.48 2.07 5.60
C LYS A 498 -19.98 2.30 5.75
N ARG A 499 -19.24 1.88 4.71
CA ARG A 499 -17.83 2.23 4.51
C ARG A 499 -17.70 3.74 4.39
N ILE A 500 -16.82 4.35 5.18
CA ILE A 500 -16.51 5.78 5.08
C ILE A 500 -15.41 5.96 4.03
N PRO A 501 -15.65 6.62 2.89
CA PRO A 501 -14.57 7.12 2.05
C PRO A 501 -13.93 8.36 2.73
N TYR A 502 -12.61 8.49 2.65
CA TYR A 502 -11.96 9.74 3.01
C TYR A 502 -12.31 10.83 1.97
N VAL A 503 -12.69 12.02 2.43
CA VAL A 503 -13.25 13.09 1.57
C VAL A 503 -12.22 14.20 1.25
N GLY A 504 -11.03 14.17 1.84
CA GLY A 504 -10.01 15.24 1.71
C GLY A 504 -8.87 15.01 0.73
#